data_AF-A0A9C7Z4Y8-F1
#
_entry.id   AF-A0A9C7Z4Y8-F1
#
_cell.length_a   1.000
_cell.length_b   1.000
_cell.length_c   1.000
_cell.angle_alpha   90.00
_cell.angle_beta   90.00
_cell.angle_gamma   90.00
#
_symmetry.space_group_name_H-M   'P 1'
#
loop_
_entity.id
_entity.type
_entity.pdbx_description
1 polymer ?
#
loop_
_entity_poly.entity_id
_entity_poly.type
_entity_poly.pdbx_seq_one_letter_code
_entity_poly.pdbx_strand_id
1 'polypeptide(L)'
;MKRVIIVVIIGGILFLLGGCSLLQQKGPKLENWQPTLSPDNTTVAYASPGKKGFELFTRNLKTGKVIQLTQNEVDDWTPSWSPQGDKLVFSSNRDKNVDLYIIDLSTLKETRLTTHAGEDINPYWAANNKILFNSNRADKWQMYMIDPDGKNLTQIGEPASTE
;
A
#
# COMPACT_ATOMS: atom_id res chain seq x y z
N MET A 1 19.28 26.21 -52.02
CA MET A 1 18.36 25.63 -53.03
C MET A 1 17.94 24.25 -52.55
N LYS A 2 16.66 24.07 -52.21
CA LYS A 2 16.10 22.84 -51.62
C LYS A 2 15.92 21.80 -52.73
N ARG A 3 16.43 20.57 -52.54
CA ARG A 3 16.12 19.43 -53.41
C ARG A 3 14.96 18.65 -52.78
N VAL A 4 13.87 18.54 -53.53
CA VAL A 4 12.69 17.73 -53.20
C VAL A 4 12.98 16.30 -53.67
N ILE A 5 12.81 15.32 -52.78
CA ILE A 5 12.87 13.89 -53.14
C ILE A 5 11.44 13.37 -53.15
N ILE A 6 10.98 12.94 -54.32
CA ILE A 6 9.70 12.25 -54.51
C ILE A 6 9.98 10.76 -54.28
N VAL A 7 9.31 10.15 -53.30
CA VAL A 7 9.37 8.70 -53.08
C VAL A 7 8.09 8.08 -53.64
N VAL A 8 8.25 7.23 -54.66
CA VAL A 8 7.19 6.37 -55.19
C VAL A 8 7.31 5.01 -54.52
N ILE A 9 6.30 4.60 -53.76
CA ILE A 9 6.21 3.24 -53.19
C ILE A 9 5.43 2.37 -54.19
N ILE A 10 6.14 1.44 -54.84
CA ILE A 10 5.53 0.27 -55.51
C ILE A 10 5.60 -0.89 -54.51
N GLY A 11 4.47 -1.58 -54.33
CA GLY A 11 4.26 -2.52 -53.24
C GLY A 11 5.14 -3.77 -53.22
N GLY A 12 5.27 -4.32 -52.01
CA GLY A 12 5.53 -5.73 -51.72
C GLY A 12 6.99 -6.13 -51.52
N ILE A 13 7.36 -6.53 -50.30
CA ILE A 13 7.87 -7.86 -49.93
C ILE A 13 8.32 -7.86 -48.46
N LEU A 14 7.87 -8.89 -47.74
CA LEU A 14 8.11 -9.18 -46.34
C LEU A 14 9.57 -9.65 -46.12
N PHE A 15 10.28 -9.10 -45.12
CA PHE A 15 11.46 -9.73 -44.52
C PHE A 15 11.19 -9.97 -43.03
N LEU A 16 11.28 -11.23 -42.63
CA LEU A 16 11.26 -11.70 -41.24
C LEU A 16 12.70 -11.76 -40.69
N LEU A 17 12.79 -11.60 -39.37
CA LEU A 17 13.92 -11.89 -38.45
C LEU A 17 14.94 -10.75 -38.23
N GLY A 18 14.93 -10.21 -37.01
CA GLY A 18 16.08 -9.49 -36.47
C GLY A 18 15.71 -8.36 -35.51
N GLY A 19 15.48 -8.69 -34.24
CA GLY A 19 15.67 -7.74 -33.14
C GLY A 19 14.50 -6.78 -32.88
N CYS A 20 13.48 -7.28 -32.18
CA CYS A 20 12.74 -6.43 -31.26
C CYS A 20 13.13 -6.80 -29.81
N SER A 21 14.42 -6.69 -29.53
CA SER A 21 14.86 -6.35 -28.17
C SER A 21 15.36 -4.91 -28.21
N LEU A 22 14.44 -4.00 -28.55
CA LEU A 22 14.66 -2.59 -28.29
C LEU A 22 13.87 -2.23 -27.03
N LEU A 23 14.65 -2.08 -25.96
CA LEU A 23 14.28 -1.51 -24.66
C LEU A 23 13.53 -2.47 -23.73
N GLN A 24 14.25 -3.45 -23.16
CA GLN A 24 14.03 -3.70 -21.74
C GLN A 24 14.42 -2.40 -21.01
N GLN A 25 13.43 -1.60 -20.64
CA GLN A 25 13.66 -0.48 -19.75
C GLN A 25 14.21 -1.04 -18.44
N LYS A 26 15.53 -0.93 -18.22
CA LYS A 26 16.16 -0.99 -16.91
C LYS A 26 15.85 0.28 -16.11
N GLY A 27 14.59 0.71 -16.11
CA GLY A 27 14.10 1.60 -15.06
C GLY A 27 14.10 0.83 -13.74
N PRO A 28 14.17 1.50 -12.58
CA PRO A 28 13.89 0.81 -11.33
C PRO A 28 12.55 0.08 -11.47
N LYS A 29 12.50 -1.20 -11.11
CA LYS A 29 11.22 -1.88 -10.95
C LYS A 29 10.49 -1.19 -9.81
N LEU A 30 9.59 -0.28 -10.14
CA LEU A 30 8.71 0.34 -9.17
C LEU A 30 7.67 -0.69 -8.76
N GLU A 31 7.82 -1.22 -7.55
CA GLU A 31 6.93 -2.21 -6.98
C GLU A 31 5.94 -1.48 -6.06
N ASN A 32 4.82 -1.01 -6.61
CA ASN A 32 3.79 -0.34 -5.81
C ASN A 32 2.70 -1.35 -5.44
N TRP A 33 2.50 -1.58 -4.15
CA TRP A 33 1.57 -2.58 -3.63
C TRP A 33 0.48 -1.96 -2.77
N GLN A 34 -0.66 -2.67 -2.69
CA GLN A 34 -1.77 -2.39 -1.78
C GLN A 34 -2.24 -0.92 -1.79
N PRO A 35 -2.56 -0.35 -2.98
CA PRO A 35 -3.02 1.02 -3.05
C PRO A 35 -4.38 1.17 -2.36
N THR A 36 -4.55 2.29 -1.64
CA THR A 36 -5.83 2.69 -1.05
C THR A 36 -6.09 4.17 -1.33
N LEU A 37 -7.35 4.51 -1.62
CA LEU A 37 -7.75 5.86 -1.97
C LEU A 37 -8.18 6.62 -0.70
N SER A 38 -7.75 7.88 -0.57
CA SER A 38 -8.18 8.77 0.50
C SER A 38 -9.69 9.01 0.44
N PRO A 39 -10.37 9.31 1.58
CA PRO A 39 -11.82 9.51 1.61
C PRO A 39 -12.33 10.61 0.67
N ASP A 40 -11.50 11.63 0.41
CA ASP A 40 -11.79 12.75 -0.50
C ASP A 40 -11.51 12.43 -2.00
N ASN A 41 -11.04 11.21 -2.29
CA ASN A 41 -10.68 10.72 -3.62
C ASN A 41 -9.52 11.48 -4.31
N THR A 42 -8.68 12.20 -3.56
CA THR A 42 -7.61 13.01 -4.16
C THR A 42 -6.23 12.38 -4.10
N THR A 43 -6.00 11.43 -3.20
CA THR A 43 -4.67 10.92 -2.85
C THR A 43 -4.69 9.41 -2.68
N VAL A 44 -3.72 8.71 -3.27
CA VAL A 44 -3.54 7.26 -3.06
C VAL A 44 -2.41 7.04 -2.08
N ALA A 45 -2.64 6.23 -1.04
CA ALA A 45 -1.57 5.66 -0.22
C ALA A 45 -1.21 4.27 -0.75
N TYR A 46 0.07 3.90 -0.70
CA TYR A 46 0.57 2.63 -1.21
C TYR A 46 1.90 2.27 -0.55
N ALA A 47 2.25 0.98 -0.56
CA ALA A 47 3.57 0.51 -0.18
C ALA A 47 4.51 0.51 -1.40
N SER A 48 5.76 0.91 -1.23
CA SER A 48 6.80 0.90 -2.28
C SER A 48 8.17 0.63 -1.67
N PRO A 49 9.16 0.10 -2.43
CA PRO A 49 10.51 -0.08 -1.93
C PRO A 49 11.11 1.23 -1.40
N GLY A 50 11.50 1.22 -0.13
CA GLY A 50 12.34 2.21 0.51
C GLY A 50 13.83 1.83 0.43
N LYS A 51 14.62 2.27 1.42
CA LYS A 51 16.07 2.02 1.45
C LYS A 51 16.43 0.59 1.86
N LYS A 52 15.67 -0.01 2.78
CA LYS A 52 15.96 -1.31 3.40
C LYS A 52 14.79 -2.29 3.39
N GLY A 53 13.55 -1.79 3.30
CA GLY A 53 12.32 -2.56 3.19
C GLY A 53 11.25 -1.79 2.43
N PHE A 54 10.01 -2.25 2.46
CA PHE A 54 8.85 -1.51 1.98
C PHE A 54 8.51 -0.36 2.93
N GLU A 55 8.16 0.79 2.36
CA GLU A 55 7.73 1.98 3.08
C GLU A 55 6.40 2.46 2.51
N LEU A 56 5.67 3.24 3.29
CA LEU A 56 4.42 3.85 2.86
C LEU A 56 4.67 5.19 2.18
N PHE A 57 3.95 5.39 1.08
CA PHE A 57 3.95 6.63 0.33
C PHE A 57 2.53 7.08 0.06
N THR A 58 2.36 8.38 -0.17
CA THR A 58 1.15 8.93 -0.78
C THR A 58 1.47 9.59 -2.09
N ARG A 59 0.51 9.56 -3.02
CA ARG A 59 0.57 10.28 -4.29
C ARG A 59 -0.74 11.01 -4.52
N ASN A 60 -0.67 12.33 -4.63
CA ASN A 60 -1.81 13.12 -5.05
C ASN A 60 -2.12 12.84 -6.54
N LEU A 61 -3.36 12.49 -6.85
CA LEU A 61 -3.77 12.03 -8.18
C LEU A 61 -3.76 13.14 -9.23
N LYS A 62 -4.02 14.39 -8.82
CA LYS A 62 -4.06 15.54 -9.73
C LYS A 62 -2.67 16.10 -10.02
N THR A 63 -1.88 16.30 -8.98
CA THR A 63 -0.57 16.97 -9.09
C THR A 63 0.58 15.99 -9.32
N GLY A 64 0.37 14.70 -9.02
CA GLY A 64 1.42 13.69 -9.03
C GLY A 64 2.42 13.81 -7.88
N LYS A 65 2.24 14.76 -6.95
CA LYS A 65 3.13 14.95 -5.80
C LYS A 65 3.18 13.67 -4.96
N VAL A 66 4.39 13.17 -4.71
CA VAL A 66 4.65 12.01 -3.86
C VAL A 66 5.21 12.46 -2.52
N ILE A 67 4.77 11.83 -1.43
CA ILE A 67 5.29 12.03 -0.08
C ILE A 67 5.59 10.65 0.51
N GLN A 68 6.81 10.45 1.00
CA GLN A 68 7.16 9.29 1.81
C GLN A 68 6.65 9.52 3.24
N LEU A 69 5.92 8.55 3.77
CA LEU A 69 5.27 8.65 5.08
C LEU A 69 6.08 8.00 6.19
N THR A 70 6.61 6.80 5.94
CA THR A 70 7.41 6.03 6.90
C THR A 70 8.87 5.98 6.44
N GLN A 71 9.79 5.90 7.39
CA GLN A 71 11.22 5.73 7.10
C GLN A 71 11.92 4.96 8.21
N ASN A 72 12.13 3.68 7.99
CA ASN A 72 12.74 2.77 8.96
C ASN A 72 13.53 1.66 8.26
N GLU A 73 13.88 0.59 8.99
CA GLU A 73 14.75 -0.49 8.49
C GLU A 73 14.02 -1.79 8.18
N VAL A 74 12.69 -1.79 8.31
CA VAL A 74 11.86 -2.98 8.07
C VAL A 74 10.72 -2.63 7.13
N ASP A 75 9.74 -3.53 6.98
CA ASP A 75 8.67 -3.39 6.02
C ASP A 75 7.41 -2.81 6.66
N ASP A 76 6.82 -1.81 6.00
CA ASP A 76 5.50 -1.27 6.28
C ASP A 76 4.57 -1.48 5.09
N TRP A 77 3.40 -2.05 5.33
CA TRP A 77 2.48 -2.45 4.28
C TRP A 77 1.00 -2.34 4.69
N THR A 78 0.11 -2.60 3.74
CA THR A 78 -1.36 -2.55 3.89
C THR A 78 -1.89 -1.27 4.55
N PRO A 79 -1.61 -0.07 3.98
CA PRO A 79 -2.15 1.16 4.51
C PRO A 79 -3.68 1.20 4.37
N SER A 80 -4.37 1.77 5.35
CA SER A 80 -5.80 2.06 5.33
C SER A 80 -6.10 3.43 5.92
N TRP A 81 -6.89 4.24 5.20
CA TRP A 81 -7.20 5.61 5.59
C TRP A 81 -8.22 5.68 6.70
N SER A 82 -7.91 6.49 7.71
CA SER A 82 -8.93 6.99 8.64
C SER A 82 -10.08 7.67 7.87
N PRO A 83 -11.33 7.64 8.38
CA PRO A 83 -12.47 8.26 7.71
C PRO A 83 -12.32 9.77 7.48
N GLN A 84 -11.56 10.43 8.35
CA GLN A 84 -11.28 11.87 8.28
C GLN A 84 -10.12 12.21 7.32
N GLY A 85 -9.39 11.21 6.82
CA GLY A 85 -8.29 11.40 5.89
C GLY A 85 -7.03 12.02 6.52
N ASP A 86 -6.94 12.10 7.85
CA ASP A 86 -5.81 12.72 8.56
C ASP A 86 -4.78 11.70 9.08
N LYS A 87 -5.14 10.41 9.10
CA LYS A 87 -4.28 9.30 9.53
C LYS A 87 -4.36 8.09 8.61
N LEU A 88 -3.32 7.24 8.66
CA LEU A 88 -3.34 5.88 8.14
C LEU A 88 -3.11 4.89 9.28
N VAL A 89 -3.76 3.73 9.22
CA VAL A 89 -3.32 2.50 9.94
C VAL A 89 -2.59 1.60 8.95
N PHE A 90 -1.59 0.87 9.41
CA PHE A 90 -0.79 -0.04 8.60
C PHE A 90 -0.17 -1.15 9.45
N SER A 91 0.36 -2.18 8.78
CA SER A 91 1.09 -3.27 9.42
C SER A 91 2.59 -3.04 9.31
N SER A 92 3.31 -3.39 10.36
CA SER A 92 4.76 -3.22 10.45
C SER A 92 5.41 -4.33 11.27
N ASN A 93 6.57 -4.83 10.83
CA ASN A 93 7.34 -5.88 11.51
C ASN A 93 8.50 -5.36 12.38
N ARG A 94 8.39 -4.11 12.87
CA ARG A 94 9.44 -3.42 13.65
C ARG A 94 9.75 -4.07 15.00
N ASP A 95 8.80 -4.80 15.59
CA ASP A 95 8.85 -5.26 16.99
C ASP A 95 8.92 -6.78 17.15
N LYS A 96 9.70 -7.47 16.31
CA LYS A 96 9.93 -8.93 16.30
C LYS A 96 8.75 -9.76 15.78
N ASN A 97 7.52 -9.24 15.86
CA ASN A 97 6.33 -9.74 15.18
C ASN A 97 5.69 -8.60 14.35
N VAL A 98 4.61 -8.92 13.62
CA VAL A 98 3.85 -7.90 12.90
C VAL A 98 2.82 -7.29 13.84
N ASP A 99 2.84 -5.97 14.00
CA ASP A 99 1.85 -5.20 14.73
C ASP A 99 1.22 -4.13 13.84
N LEU A 100 0.11 -3.57 14.32
CA LEU A 100 -0.52 -2.42 13.69
C LEU A 100 0.06 -1.13 14.23
N TYR A 101 0.18 -0.16 13.34
CA TYR A 101 0.67 1.18 13.61
C TYR A 101 -0.26 2.21 13.00
N ILE A 102 -0.33 3.38 13.63
CA ILE A 102 -1.03 4.55 13.11
C ILE A 102 0.00 5.65 12.85
N ILE A 103 -0.10 6.29 11.69
CA ILE A 103 0.65 7.51 11.37
C ILE A 103 -0.29 8.70 11.20
N ASP A 104 0.05 9.80 11.86
CA ASP A 104 -0.59 11.10 11.67
C ASP A 104 0.04 11.83 10.48
N LEU A 105 -0.75 12.18 9.47
CA LEU A 105 -0.22 12.71 8.21
C LEU A 105 0.25 14.17 8.29
N SER A 106 -0.17 14.90 9.32
CA SER A 106 0.25 16.29 9.53
C SER A 106 1.60 16.40 10.23
N THR A 107 1.89 15.44 11.12
CA THR A 107 3.11 15.43 11.94
C THR A 107 4.10 14.34 11.56
N LEU A 108 3.68 13.38 10.73
CA LEU A 108 4.38 12.11 10.45
C LEU A 108 4.69 11.31 11.73
N LYS A 109 3.99 11.59 12.83
CA LYS A 109 4.18 10.86 14.07
C LYS A 109 3.55 9.48 13.95
N GLU A 110 4.36 8.46 14.21
CA GLU A 110 3.95 7.06 14.22
C GLU A 110 3.68 6.59 15.65
N THR A 111 2.62 5.79 15.85
CA THR A 111 2.26 5.21 17.14
C THR A 111 1.90 3.74 16.94
N ARG A 112 2.53 2.86 17.73
CA ARG A 112 2.18 1.43 17.75
C ARG A 112 0.80 1.25 18.39
N LEU A 113 -0.09 0.58 17.69
CA LEU A 113 -1.48 0.36 18.09
C LEU A 113 -1.67 -0.97 18.83
N THR A 114 -0.99 -2.02 18.39
CA THR A 114 -1.09 -3.36 19.00
C THR A 114 0.27 -3.85 19.51
N THR A 115 0.25 -4.71 20.54
CA THR A 115 1.47 -5.18 21.23
C THR A 115 1.40 -6.64 21.66
N HIS A 116 0.53 -7.44 21.04
CA HIS A 116 0.40 -8.86 21.39
C HIS A 116 1.58 -9.65 20.80
N ALA A 117 1.91 -10.83 21.34
CA ALA A 117 2.95 -11.69 20.76
C ALA A 117 2.53 -12.37 19.44
N GLY A 118 1.24 -12.29 19.11
CA GLY A 118 0.69 -12.79 17.86
C GLY A 118 0.81 -11.73 16.77
N GLU A 119 0.76 -12.14 15.52
CA GLU A 119 0.80 -11.22 14.38
C GLU A 119 -0.56 -10.56 14.17
N ASP A 120 -0.53 -9.26 13.89
CA ASP A 120 -1.67 -8.45 13.53
C ASP A 120 -1.47 -7.84 12.13
N ILE A 121 -2.32 -8.25 11.18
CA ILE A 121 -2.13 -7.95 9.76
C ILE A 121 -3.40 -7.45 9.08
N ASN A 122 -3.25 -6.86 7.90
CA ASN A 122 -4.33 -6.44 7.00
C ASN A 122 -5.35 -5.50 7.67
N PRO A 123 -4.93 -4.37 8.25
CA PRO A 123 -5.84 -3.47 8.92
C PRO A 123 -6.75 -2.76 7.91
N TYR A 124 -7.97 -2.50 8.34
CA TYR A 124 -8.96 -1.70 7.64
C TYR A 124 -9.62 -0.72 8.61
N TRP A 125 -9.43 0.57 8.38
CA TRP A 125 -10.04 1.63 9.17
C TRP A 125 -11.44 1.92 8.62
N ALA A 126 -12.45 1.46 9.34
CA ALA A 126 -13.84 1.57 8.93
C ALA A 126 -14.40 2.97 9.17
N ALA A 127 -15.46 3.32 8.42
CA ALA A 127 -16.16 4.61 8.50
C ALA A 127 -16.72 4.93 9.90
N ASN A 128 -16.99 3.92 10.73
CA ASN A 128 -17.43 4.07 12.13
C ASN A 128 -16.26 4.31 13.11
N ASN A 129 -15.07 4.64 12.60
CA ASN A 129 -13.85 4.88 13.36
C ASN A 129 -13.37 3.68 14.19
N LYS A 130 -13.62 2.46 13.70
CA LYS A 130 -13.04 1.22 14.23
C LYS A 130 -11.99 0.68 13.26
N ILE A 131 -11.01 -0.05 13.77
CA ILE A 131 -9.99 -0.71 12.97
C ILE A 131 -10.24 -2.22 13.02
N LEU A 132 -10.53 -2.79 11.86
CA LEU A 132 -10.70 -4.23 11.63
C LEU A 132 -9.36 -4.83 11.18
N PHE A 133 -9.01 -6.02 11.63
CA PHE A 133 -7.75 -6.66 11.25
C PHE A 133 -7.78 -8.18 11.48
N ASN A 134 -6.80 -8.89 10.91
CA ASN A 134 -6.60 -10.31 11.18
C ASN A 134 -5.54 -10.48 12.28
N SER A 135 -5.78 -11.41 13.21
CA SER A 135 -4.80 -11.76 14.22
C SER A 135 -4.78 -13.24 14.53
N ASN A 136 -3.59 -13.79 14.80
CA ASN A 136 -3.40 -15.16 15.28
C ASN A 136 -3.25 -15.27 16.81
N ARG A 137 -3.54 -14.20 17.56
CA ARG A 137 -3.40 -14.13 19.03
C ARG A 137 -4.14 -15.19 19.85
N ALA A 138 -5.08 -15.91 19.24
CA ALA A 138 -5.86 -16.98 19.84
C ALA A 138 -5.48 -18.36 19.27
N ASP A 139 -4.21 -18.54 18.91
CA ASP A 139 -3.65 -19.75 18.29
C ASP A 139 -4.30 -20.18 16.95
N LYS A 140 -5.14 -19.31 16.38
CA LYS A 140 -5.74 -19.41 15.05
C LYS A 140 -5.99 -18.01 14.49
N TRP A 141 -5.89 -17.87 13.17
CA TRP A 141 -6.22 -16.61 12.48
C TRP A 141 -7.71 -16.31 12.62
N GLN A 142 -8.04 -15.15 13.17
CA GLN A 142 -9.41 -14.67 13.38
C GLN A 142 -9.48 -13.18 13.03
N MET A 143 -10.70 -12.66 12.90
CA MET A 143 -10.91 -11.22 12.72
C MET A 143 -11.03 -10.54 14.08
N TYR A 144 -10.53 -9.33 14.18
CA TYR A 144 -10.60 -8.51 15.38
C TYR A 144 -10.97 -7.08 15.03
N MET A 145 -11.48 -6.36 16.02
CA MET A 145 -11.79 -4.95 15.97
C MET A 145 -11.17 -4.25 17.17
N ILE A 146 -10.63 -3.05 16.96
CA ILE A 146 -10.05 -2.21 18.00
C ILE A 146 -10.36 -0.73 17.72
N ASP A 147 -10.32 0.09 18.76
CA ASP A 147 -10.43 1.54 18.61
C ASP A 147 -9.07 2.14 18.23
N PRO A 148 -9.03 3.29 17.54
CA PRO A 148 -7.77 3.93 17.17
C PRO A 148 -6.88 4.38 18.34
N ASP A 149 -7.44 4.41 19.56
CA ASP A 149 -6.68 4.66 20.78
C ASP A 149 -6.14 3.37 21.44
N GLY A 150 -6.29 2.22 20.76
CA GLY A 150 -5.83 0.91 21.22
C GLY A 150 -6.78 0.22 22.20
N LYS A 151 -7.95 0.79 22.49
CA LYS A 151 -8.91 0.22 23.44
C LYS A 151 -9.98 -0.61 22.74
N ASN A 152 -10.84 -1.24 23.55
CA ASN A 152 -12.04 -1.95 23.10
C ASN A 152 -11.76 -3.06 22.08
N LEU A 153 -10.59 -3.68 22.17
CA LEU A 153 -10.20 -4.84 21.39
C LEU A 153 -11.22 -5.97 21.58
N THR A 154 -11.82 -6.44 20.49
CA THR A 154 -12.83 -7.50 20.48
C THR A 154 -12.59 -8.43 19.30
N GLN A 155 -12.72 -9.75 19.49
CA GLN A 155 -12.72 -10.72 18.40
C GLN A 155 -14.04 -10.68 17.64
N ILE A 156 -13.99 -10.78 16.31
CA ILE A 156 -15.15 -10.90 15.42
C ILE A 156 -15.19 -12.33 14.85
N GLY A 157 -16.10 -13.18 15.33
CA GLY A 157 -16.38 -14.53 14.81
C GLY A 157 -16.82 -15.50 15.92
N GLU A 158 -17.65 -16.53 15.67
CA GLU A 158 -18.28 -17.07 14.44
C GLU A 158 -19.79 -16.73 14.40
N PRO A 159 -20.50 -16.77 13.24
CA PRO A 159 -21.95 -16.90 13.29
C PRO A 159 -22.31 -18.14 14.11
N ALA A 160 -23.35 -18.05 14.95
CA ALA A 160 -23.80 -19.19 15.74
C ALA A 160 -23.88 -20.43 14.85
N SER A 161 -23.17 -21.50 15.22
CA SER A 161 -23.32 -22.79 14.58
C SER A 161 -24.79 -23.13 14.62
N THR A 162 -25.44 -23.16 13.45
CA THR A 162 -26.75 -23.79 13.34
C THR A 162 -26.53 -25.27 13.61
N GLU A 163 -26.85 -25.70 14.83
CA GLU A 163 -27.08 -27.11 15.18
C GLU A 163 -28.24 -27.67 14.35
#